data_AF-A0A2V7PX13-F1
#
_entry.id   AF-A0A2V7PX13-F1
#
_cell.length_a   1.000
_cell.length_b   1.000
_cell.length_c   1.000
_cell.angle_alpha   90.00
_cell.angle_beta   90.00
_cell.angle_gamma   90.00
#
_symmetry.space_group_name_H-M   'P 1'
#
loop_
_entity.id
_entity.type
_entity.pdbx_description
1 polymer ?
#
loop_
_entity_poly.entity_id
_entity_poly.type
_entity_poly.pdbx_seq_one_letter_code
_entity_poly.pdbx_strand_id
1 'polypeptide(L)' 'MGTWSRSGLNSDTCTSGDLGGNGTCIVLFPNLKRSVKSVSFTVASVTMAGKTYVAASNHDPDGDSNGTTIKVSRP' A
#
# COMPACT_ATOMS: atom_id res chain seq x y z
N MET A 1 2.86 -5.95 -5.87
CA MET A 1 3.71 -4.73 -5.97
C MET A 1 2.83 -3.49 -6.01
N GLY A 2 3.37 -2.35 -5.65
CA GLY A 2 2.70 -1.05 -5.81
C GLY A 2 3.69 0.05 -6.14
N THR A 3 3.23 1.29 -6.07
CA THR A 3 4.04 2.48 -6.31
C THR A 3 3.57 3.61 -5.41
N TRP A 4 4.50 4.43 -4.92
CA TRP A 4 4.15 5.63 -4.17
C TRP A 4 4.02 6.83 -5.09
N SER A 5 3.14 7.77 -4.75
CA SER A 5 2.96 9.03 -5.49
C SER A 5 4.16 9.97 -5.47
N ARG A 6 5.25 9.57 -4.78
CA ARG A 6 6.51 10.30 -4.68
C ARG A 6 7.67 9.31 -4.72
N SER A 7 8.78 9.74 -5.30
CA SER A 7 10.06 9.04 -5.21
C SER A 7 10.65 9.16 -3.81
N GLY A 8 11.30 8.11 -3.33
CA GLY A 8 11.94 8.10 -2.01
C GLY A 8 12.17 6.72 -1.41
N LEU A 9 11.86 5.67 -2.16
CA LEU A 9 11.86 4.30 -1.70
C LEU A 9 12.49 3.34 -2.69
N ASN A 10 12.92 2.23 -2.11
CA ASN A 10 13.52 1.07 -2.73
C ASN A 10 12.68 -0.20 -2.49
N SER A 11 11.55 -0.11 -1.78
CA SER A 11 10.66 -1.25 -1.54
C SER A 11 9.19 -0.87 -1.71
N ASP A 12 8.64 -1.27 -2.86
CA ASP A 12 7.22 -1.18 -3.18
C ASP A 12 6.61 -2.59 -3.37
N THR A 13 7.34 -3.59 -2.86
CA THR A 13 7.02 -5.02 -2.93
C THR A 13 7.19 -5.65 -1.56
N CYS A 14 6.31 -6.58 -1.24
CA CYS A 14 6.30 -7.33 -0.01
C CYS A 14 5.60 -8.67 -0.27
N THR A 15 5.89 -9.66 0.56
CA THR A 15 5.12 -10.90 0.68
C THR A 15 4.45 -10.90 2.04
N SER A 16 3.22 -11.40 2.13
CA SER A 16 2.56 -11.55 3.43
C SER A 16 3.39 -12.46 4.34
N GLY A 17 3.68 -12.01 5.56
CA GLY A 17 4.63 -12.63 6.49
C GLY A 17 6.02 -11.97 6.51
N ASP A 18 6.33 -11.11 5.54
CA ASP A 18 7.53 -10.27 5.59
C ASP A 18 7.31 -9.12 6.59
N LEU A 19 8.24 -8.96 7.54
CA LEU A 19 8.27 -7.89 8.57
C LEU A 19 7.03 -7.82 9.49
N GLY A 20 6.04 -8.71 9.32
CA GLY A 20 4.79 -8.79 10.09
C GLY A 20 4.35 -10.23 10.36
N GLY A 21 3.17 -10.41 10.97
CA GLY A 21 2.57 -11.73 11.20
C GLY A 21 1.94 -12.34 9.95
N ASN A 22 1.47 -13.59 10.05
CA ASN A 22 0.78 -14.29 8.96
C ASN A 22 -0.38 -13.45 8.40
N GLY A 23 -0.36 -13.21 7.08
CA GLY A 23 -1.40 -12.47 6.37
C GLY A 23 -1.12 -10.98 6.19
N THR A 24 -0.13 -10.41 6.88
CA THR A 24 0.20 -8.98 6.76
C THR A 24 1.42 -8.77 5.90
N CYS A 25 1.36 -7.79 5.01
CA CYS A 25 2.53 -7.21 4.35
C CYS A 25 2.70 -5.77 4.85
N ILE A 26 3.96 -5.37 5.10
CA ILE A 26 4.28 -4.00 5.50
C ILE A 26 5.12 -3.35 4.40
N VAL A 27 4.62 -2.24 3.86
CA VAL A 27 5.37 -1.31 3.02
C VAL A 27 5.50 0.02 3.75
N LEU A 28 6.69 0.62 3.73
CA LEU A 28 7.01 1.82 4.49
C LEU A 28 7.38 2.95 3.54
N PHE A 29 7.10 4.20 3.92
CA PHE A 29 7.63 5.41 3.27
C PHE A 29 8.41 6.26 4.29
N PRO A 30 9.73 6.04 4.45
CA PRO A 30 10.52 6.79 5.39
C PRO A 30 10.82 8.20 4.86
N ASN A 31 11.28 9.08 5.76
CA ASN A 31 11.82 10.40 5.41
C ASN A 31 10.86 11.31 4.63
N LEU A 32 9.56 11.18 4.89
CA LEU A 32 8.57 12.10 4.34
C LEU A 32 8.87 13.54 4.79
N LYS A 33 9.05 14.45 3.83
CA LYS A 33 9.28 15.88 4.12
C LYS A 33 8.16 16.41 5.01
N ARG A 34 8.49 17.18 6.05
CA ARG A 34 7.53 17.72 7.03
C ARG A 34 6.39 18.56 6.41
N SER A 35 6.63 19.18 5.25
CA SER A 35 5.62 19.94 4.52
C SER A 35 4.58 19.06 3.84
N VAL A 36 4.86 17.78 3.62
CA VAL A 36 3.94 16.84 2.97
C VAL A 36 3.00 16.24 4.00
N LYS A 37 1.69 16.43 3.79
CA LYS A 37 0.64 16.01 4.74
C LYS A 37 0.11 14.60 4.46
N SER A 38 0.24 14.11 3.24
CA SER A 38 -0.13 12.75 2.85
C SER A 38 0.63 12.30 1.61
N VAL A 39 0.68 10.99 1.42
CA VAL A 39 1.13 10.32 0.19
C VAL A 39 0.09 9.29 -0.20
N SER A 40 0.16 8.82 -1.45
CA SER A 40 -0.71 7.76 -1.94
C SER A 40 0.14 6.56 -2.33
N PHE A 41 -0.31 5.37 -1.97
CA PHE A 41 0.20 4.10 -2.45
C PHE A 41 -0.78 3.54 -3.47
N THR A 42 -0.32 3.30 -4.69
CA THR A 42 -1.09 2.65 -5.74
C THR A 42 -0.76 1.17 -5.78
N VAL A 43 -1.76 0.32 -5.62
CA VAL A 43 -1.66 -1.12 -5.73
C VAL A 43 -1.63 -1.48 -7.22
N ALA A 44 -0.46 -1.93 -7.69
CA ALA A 44 -0.29 -2.33 -9.09
C ALA A 44 -0.59 -3.83 -9.29
N SER A 45 -0.22 -4.67 -8.34
CA SER A 45 -0.54 -6.10 -8.37
C SER A 45 -0.58 -6.72 -6.98
N VAL A 46 -1.50 -7.67 -6.80
CA VAL A 46 -1.55 -8.57 -5.66
C VAL A 46 -1.73 -9.98 -6.20
N THR A 47 -0.90 -10.91 -5.74
CA THR A 47 -0.87 -12.28 -6.25
C THR A 47 -1.09 -13.28 -5.12
N MET A 48 -2.01 -14.21 -5.32
CA MET A 48 -2.24 -15.35 -4.44
C MET A 48 -2.65 -16.55 -5.32
N ALA A 49 -2.08 -17.72 -5.07
CA ALA A 49 -2.38 -18.91 -5.86
C ALA A 49 -3.89 -19.22 -5.86
N GLY A 50 -4.47 -19.41 -7.05
CA GLY A 50 -5.90 -19.69 -7.22
C GLY A 50 -6.84 -18.51 -7.01
N LYS A 51 -6.32 -17.28 -6.86
CA LYS A 51 -7.13 -16.07 -6.66
C LYS A 51 -6.69 -14.96 -7.61
N THR A 52 -7.65 -14.14 -8.02
CA THR A 52 -7.42 -12.90 -8.76
C THR A 52 -7.78 -11.72 -7.85
N TYR A 53 -6.96 -10.69 -7.85
CA TYR A 53 -7.26 -9.47 -7.11
C TYR A 53 -8.46 -8.75 -7.71
N VAL A 54 -9.46 -8.44 -6.88
CA VAL A 54 -10.68 -7.73 -7.29
C VAL A 54 -10.72 -6.39 -6.54
N ALA A 55 -10.29 -5.32 -7.20
CA ALA A 55 -10.18 -3.99 -6.60
C ALA A 55 -11.48 -3.50 -5.96
N ALA A 56 -12.61 -3.68 -6.65
CA ALA A 56 -13.93 -3.29 -6.15
C ALA A 56 -14.35 -4.01 -4.86
N SER A 57 -13.72 -5.13 -4.51
CA SER A 57 -13.94 -5.87 -3.26
C SER A 57 -12.88 -5.58 -2.19
N ASN A 58 -11.92 -4.68 -2.48
CA ASN A 58 -10.77 -4.38 -1.63
C ASN A 58 -10.70 -2.89 -1.27
N HIS A 59 -11.82 -2.27 -0.96
CA HIS A 59 -11.88 -0.88 -0.50
C HIS A 59 -12.09 -0.81 1.02
N ASP A 60 -11.67 0.29 1.63
CA ASP A 60 -11.95 0.56 3.04
C ASP A 60 -13.30 1.30 3.17
N PRO A 61 -14.19 0.93 4.10
CA PRO A 61 -15.45 1.66 4.36
C PRO A 61 -15.28 3.15 4.71
N ASP A 62 -14.17 3.52 5.35
CA ASP A 62 -13.84 4.88 5.78
C ASP A 62 -13.24 5.73 4.65
N GLY A 63 -12.97 5.11 3.49
CA GLY A 63 -12.69 5.79 2.22
C GLY A 63 -11.24 6.22 1.99
N ASP A 64 -10.31 5.80 2.85
CA ASP A 64 -8.87 6.02 2.63
C ASP A 64 -8.26 5.06 1.59
N SER A 65 -8.97 3.97 1.26
CA SER A 65 -8.66 3.03 0.19
C SER A 65 -9.85 2.80 -0.72
N ASN A 66 -9.62 2.88 -2.03
CA ASN A 66 -10.62 2.54 -3.05
C ASN A 66 -10.32 1.20 -3.76
N GLY A 67 -9.45 0.37 -3.19
CA GLY A 67 -9.00 -0.89 -3.77
C GLY A 67 -8.02 -0.79 -4.93
N THR A 68 -7.58 0.42 -5.26
CA THR A 68 -6.42 0.64 -6.14
C THR A 68 -5.43 1.62 -5.56
N THR A 69 -5.91 2.57 -4.75
CA THR A 69 -5.10 3.62 -4.15
C THR A 69 -5.45 3.74 -2.67
N ILE A 70 -4.41 3.77 -1.84
CA ILE A 70 -4.48 3.97 -0.40
C ILE A 70 -3.86 5.33 -0.09
N LYS A 71 -4.58 6.19 0.62
CA LYS A 71 -4.08 7.50 1.07
C LYS A 71 -3.54 7.37 2.49
N VAL A 72 -2.24 7.57 2.64
CA VAL A 72 -1.57 7.55 3.94
C VAL A 72 -1.36 8.99 4.40
N SER A 73 -2.05 9.35 5.49
CA SER A 73 -1.90 10.67 6.11
C SER A 73 -0.76 10.66 7.12
N ARG A 74 -0.04 11.77 7.20
CA ARG A 74 0.99 11.97 8.22
C ARG A 74 0.32 12.02 9.62
N PRO A 75 0.91 11.42 10.66
CA PRO A 75 0.45 11.57 12.05
C PRO A 75 0.38 13.02 12.52
#